data_AF-T1QXU9-F1
#
_entry.id   AF-T1QXU9-F1
#
_cell.length_a   1.000
_cell.length_b   1.000
_cell.length_c   1.000
_cell.angle_alpha   90.00
_cell.angle_beta   90.00
_cell.angle_gamma   90.00
#
_symmetry.space_group_name_H-M   'P 1'
#
loop_
_entity.id
_entity.type
_entity.pdbx_description
1 polymer ?
#
loop_
_entity_poly.entity_id
_entity_poly.type
_entity_poly.pdbx_seq_one_letter_code
_entity_poly.pdbx_strand_id
1 'polypeptide(L)'
;AGLTEVELEDILSLDNIVLGDVIIPTYLKNPLRISYDLVAKLKEELEGYLVERQVRNVTLMVWANRHLHLIAQKLYLSNEEDVHQMHSLLAEYFLGAWAGGRKKIFTYDNNHFTSLNISHHKNPHQQSHEKTSSDKYSYDRQTPEQPWVFQCNLLEPDIFFVNHRKMTELVYHLTRSGRTDDLMFGVIMNFSWLYTMIKIGQFEKALTDIDLAYSYTQEKELKFLATTLRSIKVKVL
;
A
#
# COMPACT_ATOMS: atom_id res chain seq x y z
N ALA A 1 5.29 11.22 2.05
CA ALA A 1 4.17 12.07 2.53
C ALA A 1 3.81 11.64 3.95
N GLY A 2 2.76 12.21 4.55
CA GLY A 2 2.19 11.70 5.81
C GLY A 2 1.19 10.57 5.58
N LEU A 3 0.55 10.12 6.64
CA LEU A 3 -0.54 9.12 6.63
C LEU A 3 -1.79 9.71 7.32
N THR A 4 -2.98 9.28 6.94
CA THR A 4 -4.18 9.53 7.76
C THR A 4 -4.12 8.71 9.06
N GLU A 5 -4.93 9.05 10.06
CA GLU A 5 -5.07 8.22 11.28
C GLU A 5 -5.53 6.80 10.95
N VAL A 6 -6.51 6.69 10.04
CA VAL A 6 -7.06 5.39 9.61
C VAL A 6 -6.02 4.60 8.82
N GLU A 7 -5.26 5.25 7.93
CA GLU A 7 -4.15 4.61 7.21
C GLU A 7 -3.12 4.09 8.21
N LEU A 8 -2.74 4.89 9.22
CA LEU A 8 -1.78 4.47 10.24
C LEU A 8 -2.29 3.26 11.03
N GLU A 9 -3.54 3.28 11.48
CA GLU A 9 -4.16 2.15 12.19
C GLU A 9 -4.15 0.88 11.34
N ASP A 10 -4.57 0.97 10.08
CA ASP A 10 -4.63 -0.17 9.16
C ASP A 10 -3.24 -0.72 8.85
N ILE A 11 -2.26 0.15 8.58
CA ILE A 11 -0.88 -0.24 8.24
C ILE A 11 -0.21 -0.92 9.43
N LEU A 12 -0.33 -0.34 10.63
CA LEU A 12 0.22 -0.96 11.83
C LEU A 12 -0.50 -2.29 12.15
N SER A 13 -1.79 -2.41 11.84
CA SER A 13 -2.55 -3.67 11.95
C SER A 13 -2.16 -4.73 10.91
N LEU A 14 -1.48 -4.35 9.83
CA LEU A 14 -0.90 -5.28 8.86
C LEU A 14 0.49 -5.78 9.25
N ASP A 15 1.16 -5.10 10.18
CA ASP A 15 2.53 -5.39 10.59
C ASP A 15 2.55 -6.44 11.70
N ASN A 16 3.07 -7.62 11.38
CA ASN A 16 3.15 -8.71 12.35
C ASN A 16 4.15 -8.41 13.48
N ILE A 17 5.17 -7.58 13.26
CA ILE A 17 6.14 -7.20 14.30
C ILE A 17 5.43 -6.30 15.32
N VAL A 18 4.79 -5.24 14.84
CA VAL A 18 4.04 -4.31 15.70
C VAL A 18 2.95 -5.04 16.48
N LEU A 19 2.21 -5.93 15.83
CA LEU A 19 1.20 -6.74 16.51
C LEU A 19 1.78 -7.69 17.54
N GLY A 20 2.95 -8.28 17.28
CA GLY A 20 3.65 -9.14 18.24
C GLY A 20 4.04 -8.38 19.50
N ASP A 21 4.44 -7.13 19.36
CA ASP A 21 4.85 -6.28 20.50
C ASP A 21 3.67 -5.73 21.30
N VAL A 22 2.52 -5.51 20.64
CA VAL A 22 1.35 -4.85 21.24
C VAL A 22 0.32 -5.85 21.76
N ILE A 23 0.12 -6.98 21.08
CA ILE A 23 -0.97 -7.91 21.37
C ILE A 23 -0.52 -9.00 22.32
N ILE A 24 -1.28 -9.15 23.41
CA ILE A 24 -1.11 -10.25 24.35
C ILE A 24 -1.68 -11.54 23.73
N PRO A 25 -0.91 -12.66 23.67
CA PRO A 25 -1.31 -13.90 23.01
C PRO A 25 -2.67 -14.47 23.41
N THR A 26 -3.06 -14.27 24.67
CA THR A 26 -4.34 -14.74 25.20
C THR A 26 -5.55 -14.05 24.56
N TYR A 27 -5.35 -12.93 23.86
CA TYR A 27 -6.39 -12.12 23.24
C TYR A 27 -6.38 -12.17 21.71
N LEU A 28 -5.73 -13.17 21.11
CA LEU A 28 -5.78 -13.38 19.65
C LEU A 28 -7.19 -13.78 19.21
N LYS A 29 -7.91 -12.84 18.62
CA LYS A 29 -9.25 -13.00 18.07
C LYS A 29 -9.32 -12.48 16.65
N ASN A 30 -10.28 -12.99 15.88
CA ASN A 30 -10.65 -12.39 14.60
C ASN A 30 -11.74 -11.33 14.85
N PRO A 31 -11.64 -10.13 14.25
CA PRO A 31 -10.48 -9.61 13.50
C PRO A 31 -9.29 -9.28 14.42
N LEU A 32 -8.07 -9.41 13.88
CA LEU A 32 -6.84 -9.12 14.64
C LEU A 32 -6.25 -7.79 14.16
N ARG A 33 -6.44 -6.74 14.98
CA ARG A 33 -6.06 -5.35 14.68
C ARG A 33 -5.49 -4.66 15.90
N ILE A 34 -4.79 -3.56 15.66
CA ILE A 34 -4.45 -2.57 16.68
C ILE A 34 -5.71 -1.80 17.05
N SER A 35 -5.89 -1.50 18.35
CA SER A 35 -6.98 -0.64 18.81
C SER A 35 -6.69 0.82 18.46
N TYR A 36 -7.72 1.57 18.02
CA TYR A 36 -7.61 3.00 17.76
C TYR A 36 -7.05 3.79 18.95
N ASP A 37 -7.33 3.37 20.19
CA ASP A 37 -6.80 4.03 21.40
C ASP A 37 -5.28 4.15 21.41
N LEU A 38 -4.56 3.19 20.80
CA LEU A 38 -3.10 3.22 20.69
C LEU A 38 -2.64 4.28 19.68
N VAL A 39 -3.38 4.43 18.58
CA VAL A 39 -3.11 5.48 17.57
C VAL A 39 -3.41 6.86 18.15
N ALA A 40 -4.52 7.00 18.86
CA ALA A 40 -4.88 8.24 19.56
C ALA A 40 -3.82 8.61 20.61
N LYS A 41 -3.38 7.64 21.41
CA LYS A 41 -2.31 7.84 22.40
C LYS A 41 -0.98 8.21 21.75
N LEU A 42 -0.59 7.56 20.66
CA LEU A 42 0.61 7.92 19.90
C LEU A 42 0.54 9.37 19.38
N LYS A 43 -0.63 9.78 18.88
CA LYS A 43 -0.86 11.16 18.41
C LYS A 43 -0.74 12.17 19.55
N GLU A 44 -1.28 11.87 20.72
CA GLU A 44 -1.16 12.71 21.93
C GLU A 44 0.30 12.80 22.40
N GLU A 45 1.01 11.67 22.48
CA GLU A 45 2.42 11.64 22.91
C GLU A 45 3.36 12.37 21.93
N LEU A 46 3.00 12.43 20.65
CA LEU A 46 3.75 13.14 19.61
C LEU A 46 3.18 14.53 19.29
N GLU A 47 2.34 15.09 20.17
CA GLU A 47 1.76 16.42 19.96
C GLU A 47 2.86 17.48 19.71
N GLY A 48 2.63 18.34 18.71
CA GLY A 48 3.60 19.36 18.27
C GLY A 48 4.74 18.83 17.38
N TYR A 49 5.04 17.54 17.41
CA TYR A 49 5.99 16.89 16.49
C TYR A 49 5.30 16.28 15.27
N LEU A 50 4.13 15.67 15.49
CA LEU A 50 3.25 15.14 14.46
C LEU A 50 2.05 16.07 14.34
N VAL A 51 1.88 16.70 13.19
CA VAL A 51 0.85 17.72 12.94
C VAL A 51 -0.06 17.32 11.80
N GLU A 52 -1.29 17.78 11.85
CA GLU A 52 -2.26 17.58 10.76
C GLU A 52 -2.06 18.59 9.64
N ARG A 53 -2.14 18.11 8.39
CA ARG A 53 -2.17 18.96 7.19
C ARG A 53 -3.21 18.46 6.19
N GLN A 54 -3.93 19.41 5.58
CA GLN A 54 -4.87 19.12 4.50
C GLN A 54 -4.13 18.92 3.18
N VAL A 55 -4.34 17.77 2.54
CA VAL A 55 -3.81 17.43 1.23
C VAL A 55 -4.94 16.82 0.39
N ARG A 56 -5.38 17.52 -0.66
CA ARG A 56 -6.45 17.06 -1.58
C ARG A 56 -7.70 16.55 -0.83
N ASN A 57 -8.20 17.33 0.13
CA ASN A 57 -9.36 17.05 0.98
C ASN A 57 -9.20 15.88 1.97
N VAL A 58 -7.96 15.47 2.23
CA VAL A 58 -7.62 14.45 3.22
C VAL A 58 -6.71 15.05 4.28
N THR A 59 -7.01 14.80 5.55
CA THR A 59 -6.16 15.17 6.69
C THR A 59 -5.05 14.14 6.87
N LEU A 60 -3.79 14.55 6.68
CA LEU A 60 -2.62 13.71 6.91
C LEU A 60 -1.88 14.16 8.17
N MET A 61 -1.46 13.19 8.97
CA MET A 61 -0.45 13.36 10.02
C MET A 61 0.93 13.37 9.38
N VAL A 62 1.67 14.46 9.59
CA VAL A 62 3.01 14.68 9.04
C VAL A 62 3.95 15.20 10.12
N TRP A 63 5.25 14.93 9.98
CA TRP A 63 6.26 15.57 10.82
C TRP A 63 6.19 17.10 10.67
N ALA A 64 6.12 17.81 11.79
CA ALA A 64 6.04 19.27 11.84
C ALA A 64 7.24 19.94 11.16
N ASN A 65 8.42 19.35 11.39
CA ASN A 65 9.69 19.86 10.89
C ASN A 65 10.40 18.79 10.03
N ARG A 66 10.92 19.21 8.87
CA ARG A 66 11.73 18.36 7.97
C ARG A 66 12.93 17.72 8.67
N HIS A 67 13.51 18.37 9.69
CA HIS A 67 14.63 17.85 10.45
C HIS A 67 14.24 16.61 11.27
N LEU A 68 13.01 16.55 11.80
CA LEU A 68 12.52 15.37 12.51
C LEU A 68 12.44 14.17 11.58
N HIS A 69 11.97 14.38 10.35
CA HIS A 69 11.95 13.34 9.33
C HIS A 69 13.35 12.80 9.03
N LEU A 70 14.34 13.69 8.83
CA LEU A 70 15.73 13.30 8.57
C LEU A 70 16.36 12.56 9.76
N ILE A 71 16.06 13.00 10.99
CA ILE A 71 16.53 12.35 12.21
C ILE A 71 15.90 10.96 12.35
N ALA A 72 14.59 10.83 12.15
CA ALA A 72 13.88 9.56 12.20
C ALA A 72 14.42 8.57 11.14
N GLN A 73 14.70 9.04 9.92
CA GLN A 73 15.36 8.22 8.89
C GLN A 73 16.73 7.72 9.37
N LYS A 74 17.55 8.61 9.94
CA LYS A 74 18.88 8.22 10.42
C LYS A 74 18.83 7.24 11.60
N LEU A 75 17.90 7.43 12.53
CA LEU A 75 17.83 6.61 13.75
C LEU A 75 17.16 5.26 13.52
N TYR A 76 16.10 5.22 12.73
CA TYR A 76 15.22 4.05 12.62
C TYR A 76 15.29 3.35 11.26
N LEU A 77 15.77 4.01 10.21
CA LEU A 77 15.80 3.49 8.84
C LEU A 77 17.23 3.25 8.32
N SER A 78 18.14 2.84 9.22
CA SER A 78 19.53 2.53 8.85
C SER A 78 19.70 1.15 8.20
N ASN A 79 18.79 0.21 8.49
CA ASN A 79 18.81 -1.13 7.90
C ASN A 79 17.98 -1.14 6.61
N GLU A 80 18.65 -1.34 5.47
CA GLU A 80 18.00 -1.38 4.16
C GLU A 80 16.94 -2.48 4.06
N GLU A 81 17.13 -3.64 4.69
CA GLU A 81 16.15 -4.74 4.66
C GLU A 81 14.86 -4.33 5.37
N ASP A 82 14.96 -3.72 6.55
CA ASP A 82 13.79 -3.24 7.31
C ASP A 82 13.07 -2.13 6.52
N VAL A 83 13.82 -1.26 5.83
CA VAL A 83 13.26 -0.22 4.96
C VAL A 83 12.52 -0.82 3.75
N HIS A 84 13.09 -1.85 3.13
CA HIS A 84 12.45 -2.58 2.04
C HIS A 84 11.16 -3.27 2.50
N GLN A 85 11.17 -3.87 3.70
CA GLN A 85 9.99 -4.49 4.30
C GLN A 85 8.91 -3.47 4.65
N MET A 86 9.29 -2.33 5.23
CA MET A 86 8.37 -1.21 5.50
C MET A 86 7.71 -0.71 4.21
N HIS A 87 8.48 -0.50 3.14
CA HIS A 87 7.93 -0.12 1.84
C HIS A 87 7.03 -1.22 1.24
N SER A 88 7.38 -2.50 1.43
CA SER A 88 6.55 -3.62 1.00
C SER A 88 5.21 -3.65 1.72
N LEU A 89 5.20 -3.42 3.04
CA LEU A 89 3.99 -3.35 3.86
C LEU A 89 3.06 -2.22 3.40
N LEU A 90 3.61 -1.02 3.17
CA LEU A 90 2.85 0.11 2.65
C LEU A 90 2.28 -0.17 1.25
N ALA A 91 3.06 -0.84 0.39
CA ALA A 91 2.56 -1.29 -0.91
C ALA A 91 1.43 -2.31 -0.77
N GLU A 92 1.52 -3.29 0.14
CA GLU A 92 0.44 -4.25 0.42
C GLU A 92 -0.86 -3.54 0.82
N TYR A 93 -0.75 -2.54 1.69
CA TYR A 93 -1.90 -1.72 2.09
C TYR A 93 -2.55 -1.08 0.87
N PHE A 94 -1.81 -0.31 0.07
CA PHE A 94 -2.36 0.40 -1.09
C PHE A 94 -2.77 -0.51 -2.27
N LEU A 95 -2.20 -1.71 -2.37
CA LEU A 95 -2.71 -2.77 -3.27
C LEU A 95 -4.04 -3.33 -2.79
N GLY A 96 -4.36 -3.19 -1.51
CA GLY A 96 -5.51 -3.83 -0.86
C GLY A 96 -5.30 -5.34 -0.72
N ALA A 97 -4.05 -5.82 -0.61
CA ALA A 97 -3.68 -7.24 -0.69
C ALA A 97 -4.38 -8.12 0.37
N TRP A 98 -4.78 -7.53 1.50
CA TRP A 98 -5.46 -8.20 2.61
C TRP A 98 -6.89 -7.68 2.84
N ALA A 99 -7.45 -6.95 1.87
CA ALA A 99 -8.84 -6.51 1.90
C ALA A 99 -9.82 -7.63 1.54
N GLY A 100 -11.12 -7.39 1.78
CA GLY A 100 -12.21 -8.30 1.39
C GLY A 100 -12.30 -9.56 2.25
N GLY A 101 -11.89 -9.49 3.52
CA GLY A 101 -11.89 -10.62 4.45
C GLY A 101 -10.74 -11.62 4.26
N ARG A 102 -9.75 -11.29 3.41
CA ARG A 102 -8.55 -12.10 3.25
C ARG A 102 -7.73 -12.11 4.53
N LYS A 103 -7.38 -13.30 4.99
CA LYS A 103 -6.67 -13.50 6.26
C LYS A 103 -5.16 -13.51 6.05
N LYS A 104 -4.43 -12.73 6.84
CA LYS A 104 -2.96 -12.71 6.89
C LYS A 104 -2.46 -13.66 7.98
N ILE A 105 -1.41 -14.43 7.68
CA ILE A 105 -0.79 -15.33 8.67
C ILE A 105 -0.12 -14.48 9.76
N PHE A 106 -0.32 -14.87 11.01
CA PHE A 106 0.28 -14.28 12.19
C PHE A 106 0.71 -15.39 13.15
N THR A 107 2.01 -15.45 13.40
CA THR A 107 2.60 -16.36 14.38
C THR A 107 3.20 -15.52 15.50
N TYR A 108 2.73 -15.74 16.72
CA TYR A 108 3.35 -15.18 17.91
C TYR A 108 4.56 -16.07 18.25
N ASP A 109 5.75 -15.71 17.76
CA ASP A 109 6.98 -16.36 18.17
C ASP A 109 7.92 -15.30 18.76
N ASN A 110 8.39 -15.54 19.98
CA ASN A 110 9.29 -14.64 20.70
C ASN A 110 10.73 -14.68 20.15
N ASN A 111 10.97 -15.39 19.05
CA ASN A 111 12.25 -15.45 18.36
C ASN A 111 12.12 -14.82 16.96
N HIS A 112 12.90 -13.75 16.80
CA HIS A 112 13.15 -12.98 15.58
C HIS A 112 13.11 -13.79 14.26
N PHE A 113 12.52 -13.15 13.24
CA PHE A 113 12.60 -13.43 11.81
C PHE A 113 11.89 -14.69 11.29
N THR A 114 10.82 -14.51 10.52
CA THR A 114 10.73 -14.90 9.08
C THR A 114 9.28 -14.78 8.57
N SER A 115 8.89 -13.60 8.08
CA SER A 115 7.92 -13.53 6.99
C SER A 115 8.69 -13.35 5.67
N LEU A 116 9.53 -14.33 5.35
CA LEU A 116 10.14 -14.43 4.02
C LEU A 116 9.12 -15.05 3.06
N ASN A 117 8.83 -14.29 2.00
CA ASN A 117 8.27 -14.72 0.71
C ASN A 117 6.80 -15.17 0.69
N ILE A 118 5.90 -14.20 0.50
CA ILE A 118 4.71 -14.40 -0.35
C ILE A 118 4.96 -13.68 -1.69
N SER A 119 6.05 -14.03 -2.36
CA SER A 119 6.22 -13.80 -3.79
C SER A 119 5.74 -15.06 -4.50
N HIS A 120 4.44 -15.09 -4.83
CA HIS A 120 3.87 -15.73 -6.02
C HIS A 120 2.34 -15.71 -5.93
N HIS A 121 1.74 -14.68 -6.51
CA HIS A 121 0.37 -14.76 -7.01
C HIS A 121 0.32 -15.81 -8.13
N LYS A 122 0.16 -17.08 -7.78
CA LYS A 122 -0.33 -18.11 -8.71
C LYS A 122 -1.84 -18.24 -8.54
N ASN A 123 -2.53 -18.22 -9.68
CA ASN A 123 -3.97 -18.44 -9.82
C ASN A 123 -4.45 -19.64 -8.96
N PRO A 124 -5.56 -19.53 -8.22
CA PRO A 124 -6.08 -20.61 -7.40
C PRO A 124 -6.88 -21.59 -8.26
N HIS A 125 -6.22 -22.30 -9.16
CA HIS A 125 -6.77 -23.51 -9.74
C HIS A 125 -5.70 -24.60 -9.71
N GLN A 126 -6.03 -25.66 -8.95
CA GLN A 126 -5.31 -26.92 -8.76
C GLN A 126 -4.22 -26.91 -7.69
N GLN A 127 -4.58 -27.27 -6.45
CA GLN A 127 -4.27 -28.60 -5.92
C GLN A 127 -4.91 -28.81 -4.54
N SER A 128 -5.57 -29.96 -4.43
CA SER A 128 -6.23 -30.50 -3.26
C SER A 128 -5.23 -31.13 -2.28
N HIS A 129 -5.58 -31.07 -0.99
CA HIS A 129 -5.02 -31.78 0.18
C HIS A 129 -3.90 -31.09 0.97
N GLU A 130 -4.30 -30.19 1.89
CA GLU A 130 -3.96 -30.17 3.34
C GLU A 130 -4.43 -28.83 3.94
N LYS A 131 -5.71 -28.75 4.33
CA LYS A 131 -6.37 -27.49 4.76
C LYS A 131 -6.39 -27.23 6.27
N THR A 132 -5.67 -28.00 7.09
CA THR A 132 -5.94 -28.03 8.55
C THR A 132 -4.94 -27.28 9.45
N SER A 133 -3.80 -26.79 8.94
CA SER A 133 -2.80 -26.09 9.78
C SER A 133 -2.75 -24.56 9.60
N SER A 134 -2.94 -24.06 8.37
CA SER A 134 -2.82 -22.63 8.03
C SER A 134 -3.95 -21.76 8.60
N ASP A 135 -5.19 -22.27 8.61
CA ASP A 135 -6.35 -21.50 9.09
C ASP A 135 -6.24 -21.12 10.58
N LYS A 136 -5.52 -21.92 11.38
CA LYS A 136 -5.40 -21.71 12.83
C LYS A 136 -4.66 -20.42 13.20
N TYR A 137 -3.76 -19.96 12.33
CA TYR A 137 -2.90 -18.79 12.58
C TYR A 137 -3.10 -17.70 11.54
N SER A 138 -4.23 -17.70 10.83
CA SER A 138 -4.59 -16.67 9.87
C SER A 138 -5.69 -15.79 10.42
N TYR A 139 -5.52 -14.47 10.30
CA TYR A 139 -6.45 -13.50 10.84
C TYR A 139 -6.86 -12.46 9.82
N ASP A 140 -8.14 -12.14 9.81
CA ASP A 140 -8.66 -11.00 9.06
C ASP A 140 -8.21 -9.71 9.77
N ARG A 141 -7.60 -8.81 9.00
CA ARG A 141 -7.13 -7.51 9.45
C ARG A 141 -8.18 -6.42 9.23
N GLN A 142 -9.26 -6.74 8.53
CA GLN A 142 -10.32 -5.83 8.08
C GLN A 142 -9.78 -4.59 7.39
N THR A 143 -8.66 -4.70 6.69
CA THR A 143 -8.13 -3.57 5.94
C THR A 143 -9.09 -3.21 4.80
N PRO A 144 -9.30 -1.92 4.52
CA PRO A 144 -10.20 -1.48 3.48
C PRO A 144 -9.71 -1.91 2.10
N GLU A 145 -10.65 -2.08 1.18
CA GLU A 145 -10.29 -2.13 -0.23
C GLU A 145 -9.66 -0.80 -0.66
N GLN A 146 -8.69 -0.88 -1.56
CA GLN A 146 -8.02 0.28 -2.13
C GLN A 146 -8.30 0.32 -3.64
N PRO A 147 -9.51 0.72 -4.07
CA PRO A 147 -9.79 0.86 -5.48
C PRO A 147 -9.08 2.09 -6.06
N TRP A 148 -8.91 2.15 -7.38
CA TRP A 148 -8.44 3.37 -8.05
C TRP A 148 -9.44 4.51 -7.97
N VAL A 149 -10.72 4.15 -7.98
CA VAL A 149 -11.86 5.07 -7.91
C VAL A 149 -12.91 4.50 -6.96
N PHE A 150 -13.47 5.35 -6.11
CA PHE A 150 -14.65 5.05 -5.30
C PHE A 150 -15.89 5.46 -6.10
N GLN A 151 -16.72 4.49 -6.43
CA GLN A 151 -17.97 4.73 -7.13
C GLN A 151 -19.09 5.01 -6.13
N CYS A 152 -19.71 6.19 -6.22
CA CYS A 152 -20.79 6.57 -5.30
C CYS A 152 -22.17 6.08 -5.75
N ASN A 153 -22.36 5.89 -7.05
CA ASN A 153 -23.61 5.39 -7.60
C ASN A 153 -23.32 4.42 -8.75
N LEU A 154 -23.80 3.17 -8.62
CA LEU A 154 -23.64 2.14 -9.67
C LEU A 154 -24.40 2.49 -10.95
N LEU A 155 -25.44 3.32 -10.86
CA LEU A 155 -26.25 3.76 -11.99
C LEU A 155 -25.63 4.96 -12.74
N GLU A 156 -24.63 5.62 -12.16
CA GLU A 156 -23.94 6.79 -12.75
C GLU A 156 -22.42 6.54 -12.77
N PRO A 157 -21.93 5.69 -13.69
CA PRO A 157 -20.53 5.24 -13.70
C PRO A 157 -19.51 6.35 -13.96
N ASP A 158 -19.94 7.49 -14.51
CA ASP A 158 -19.08 8.65 -14.74
C ASP A 158 -18.90 9.54 -13.49
N ILE A 159 -19.65 9.29 -12.40
CA ILE A 159 -19.50 10.01 -11.13
C ILE A 159 -18.71 9.13 -10.16
N PHE A 160 -17.42 9.45 -10.02
CA PHE A 160 -16.50 8.73 -9.16
C PHE A 160 -15.54 9.65 -8.42
N PHE A 161 -15.06 9.20 -7.25
CA PHE A 161 -14.03 9.87 -6.47
C PHE A 161 -12.71 9.13 -6.63
N VAL A 162 -11.66 9.86 -6.99
CA VAL A 162 -10.35 9.25 -7.21
C VAL A 162 -9.66 8.94 -5.88
N ASN A 163 -9.11 7.73 -5.75
CA ASN A 163 -8.19 7.41 -4.67
C ASN A 163 -6.80 8.00 -4.95
N HIS A 164 -6.65 9.30 -4.67
CA HIS A 164 -5.39 10.01 -4.88
C HIS A 164 -4.25 9.49 -4.01
N ARG A 165 -4.56 8.89 -2.85
CA ARG A 165 -3.57 8.27 -1.96
C ARG A 165 -2.92 7.08 -2.65
N LYS A 166 -3.72 6.10 -3.09
CA LYS A 166 -3.22 4.95 -3.86
C LYS A 166 -2.44 5.38 -5.11
N MET A 167 -2.96 6.34 -5.90
CA MET A 167 -2.28 6.83 -7.11
C MET A 167 -0.89 7.42 -6.87
N THR A 168 -0.65 7.98 -5.69
CA THR A 168 0.60 8.70 -5.38
C THR A 168 1.56 7.81 -4.61
N GLU A 169 1.07 7.11 -3.58
CA GLU A 169 1.92 6.36 -2.65
C GLU A 169 2.31 4.98 -3.22
N LEU A 170 1.43 4.32 -4.00
CA LEU A 170 1.67 2.94 -4.41
C LEU A 170 2.90 2.78 -5.32
N VAL A 171 3.03 3.64 -6.34
CA VAL A 171 4.21 3.61 -7.25
C VAL A 171 5.49 3.88 -6.48
N TYR A 172 5.47 4.82 -5.53
CA TYR A 172 6.61 5.15 -4.68
C TYR A 172 7.02 3.95 -3.82
N HIS A 173 6.08 3.27 -3.18
CA HIS A 173 6.39 2.13 -2.32
C HIS A 173 6.80 0.88 -3.09
N LEU A 174 6.22 0.62 -4.26
CA LEU A 174 6.61 -0.51 -5.11
C LEU A 174 8.02 -0.36 -5.68
N THR A 175 8.38 0.85 -6.13
CA THR A 175 9.75 1.12 -6.64
C THR A 175 10.79 1.02 -5.54
N ARG A 176 10.48 1.49 -4.32
CA ARG A 176 11.40 1.44 -3.17
C ARG A 176 11.51 0.06 -2.52
N SER A 177 10.48 -0.79 -2.64
CA SER A 177 10.54 -2.19 -2.18
C SER A 177 11.15 -3.14 -3.20
N GLY A 178 11.34 -2.70 -4.45
CA GLY A 178 11.82 -3.55 -5.54
C GLY A 178 10.79 -4.54 -6.07
N ARG A 179 9.50 -4.38 -5.72
CA ARG A 179 8.39 -5.24 -6.19
C ARG A 179 7.98 -4.87 -7.62
N THR A 180 8.84 -5.18 -8.58
CA THR A 180 8.67 -4.81 -10.00
C THR A 180 7.46 -5.47 -10.66
N ASP A 181 7.13 -6.70 -10.30
CA ASP A 181 5.97 -7.41 -10.86
C ASP A 181 4.66 -6.72 -10.46
N ASP A 182 4.52 -6.33 -9.20
CA ASP A 182 3.35 -5.60 -8.72
C ASP A 182 3.30 -4.18 -9.29
N LEU A 183 4.45 -3.55 -9.55
CA LEU A 183 4.50 -2.27 -10.27
C LEU A 183 3.97 -2.42 -11.69
N MET A 184 4.43 -3.44 -12.41
CA MET A 184 4.02 -3.73 -13.79
C MET A 184 2.53 -4.07 -13.85
N PHE A 185 2.10 -5.13 -13.16
CA PHE A 185 0.76 -5.70 -13.33
C PHE A 185 -0.29 -5.07 -12.41
N GLY A 186 0.12 -4.63 -11.22
CA GLY A 186 -0.76 -3.99 -10.25
C GLY A 186 -1.07 -2.52 -10.57
N VAL A 187 -0.18 -1.83 -11.30
CA VAL A 187 -0.32 -0.40 -11.62
C VAL A 187 -0.22 -0.11 -13.11
N ILE A 188 0.95 -0.28 -13.71
CA ILE A 188 1.26 0.34 -15.02
C ILE A 188 0.48 -0.29 -16.17
N MET A 189 0.36 -1.62 -16.18
CA MET A 189 -0.44 -2.38 -17.14
C MET A 189 -1.90 -2.54 -16.71
N ASN A 190 -2.30 -1.92 -15.60
CA ASN A 190 -3.67 -1.97 -15.13
C ASN A 190 -4.53 -0.99 -15.94
N PHE A 191 -5.49 -1.53 -16.70
CA PHE A 191 -6.38 -0.71 -17.53
C PHE A 191 -7.17 0.32 -16.71
N SER A 192 -7.67 -0.06 -15.54
CA SER A 192 -8.45 0.84 -14.68
C SER A 192 -7.61 2.02 -14.20
N TRP A 193 -6.34 1.79 -13.84
CA TRP A 193 -5.40 2.87 -13.52
C TRP A 193 -5.20 3.81 -14.71
N LEU A 194 -4.82 3.26 -15.88
CA LEU A 194 -4.51 4.06 -17.07
C LEU A 194 -5.74 4.87 -17.53
N TYR A 195 -6.89 4.22 -17.61
CA TYR A 195 -8.17 4.87 -17.92
C TYR A 195 -8.46 6.02 -16.96
N THR A 196 -8.33 5.78 -15.65
CA THR A 196 -8.58 6.81 -14.64
C THR A 196 -7.63 7.99 -14.83
N MET A 197 -6.32 7.75 -14.99
CA MET A 197 -5.33 8.80 -15.20
C MET A 197 -5.65 9.67 -16.42
N ILE A 198 -6.06 9.06 -17.53
CA ILE A 198 -6.47 9.79 -18.74
C ILE A 198 -7.76 10.59 -18.47
N LYS A 199 -8.78 9.97 -17.85
CA LYS A 199 -10.07 10.60 -17.55
C LYS A 199 -9.94 11.84 -16.67
N ILE A 200 -9.02 11.84 -15.71
CA ILE A 200 -8.79 12.98 -14.82
C ILE A 200 -7.73 13.96 -15.34
N GLY A 201 -7.32 13.83 -16.62
CA GLY A 201 -6.36 14.74 -17.26
C GLY A 201 -4.91 14.59 -16.79
N GLN A 202 -4.57 13.51 -16.08
CA GLN A 202 -3.22 13.21 -15.57
C GLN A 202 -2.38 12.40 -16.57
N PHE A 203 -2.52 12.72 -17.87
CA PHE A 203 -1.85 11.98 -18.94
C PHE A 203 -0.31 12.04 -18.83
N GLU A 204 0.26 13.21 -18.53
CA GLU A 204 1.71 13.37 -18.36
C GLU A 204 2.26 12.59 -17.18
N LYS A 205 1.51 12.58 -16.07
CA LYS A 205 1.89 11.79 -14.92
C LYS A 205 1.87 10.30 -15.24
N ALA A 206 0.87 9.83 -15.98
CA ALA A 206 0.83 8.43 -16.43
C ALA A 206 2.05 8.06 -17.29
N LEU A 207 2.44 8.92 -18.24
CA LEU A 207 3.66 8.72 -19.04
C LEU A 207 4.92 8.67 -18.16
N THR A 208 5.03 9.59 -17.20
CA THR A 208 6.15 9.64 -16.27
C THR A 208 6.23 8.39 -15.40
N ASP A 209 5.08 7.90 -14.91
CA ASP A 209 5.01 6.66 -14.12
C ASP A 209 5.37 5.43 -14.99
N ILE A 210 4.99 5.40 -16.27
CA ILE A 210 5.39 4.34 -17.23
C ILE A 210 6.90 4.37 -17.49
N ASP A 211 7.48 5.55 -17.73
CA ASP A 211 8.92 5.70 -17.95
C ASP A 211 9.72 5.31 -16.69
N LEU A 212 9.22 5.70 -15.52
CA LEU A 212 9.78 5.30 -14.24
C LEU A 212 9.79 3.78 -14.11
N ALA A 213 8.66 3.11 -14.34
CA ALA A 213 8.59 1.66 -14.28
C ALA A 213 9.53 1.00 -15.30
N TYR A 214 9.62 1.53 -16.52
CA TYR A 214 10.58 1.06 -17.52
C TYR A 214 12.03 1.15 -17.03
N SER A 215 12.39 2.22 -16.29
CA SER A 215 13.74 2.35 -15.73
C SER A 215 14.11 1.23 -14.75
N TYR A 216 13.12 0.69 -14.04
CA TYR A 216 13.31 -0.43 -13.09
C TYR A 216 13.18 -1.81 -13.74
N THR A 217 12.29 -1.98 -14.72
CA THR A 217 11.96 -3.30 -15.27
C THR A 217 12.63 -3.60 -16.61
N GLN A 218 12.97 -2.58 -17.38
CA GLN A 218 13.49 -2.67 -18.76
C GLN A 218 12.59 -3.44 -19.73
N GLU A 219 11.30 -3.62 -19.39
CA GLU A 219 10.32 -4.32 -20.22
C GLU A 219 9.96 -3.51 -21.47
N LYS A 220 10.07 -4.13 -22.65
CA LYS A 220 9.91 -3.42 -23.93
C LYS A 220 8.47 -2.97 -24.18
N GLU A 221 7.52 -3.69 -23.59
CA GLU A 221 6.09 -3.42 -23.60
C GLU A 221 5.79 -2.03 -23.03
N LEU A 222 6.49 -1.61 -21.97
CA LEU A 222 6.32 -0.28 -21.39
C LEU A 222 6.82 0.82 -22.33
N LYS A 223 7.98 0.61 -22.96
CA LYS A 223 8.51 1.55 -23.95
C LYS A 223 7.56 1.69 -25.14
N PHE A 224 6.99 0.58 -25.60
CA PHE A 224 5.98 0.58 -26.66
C PHE A 224 4.70 1.33 -26.22
N LEU A 225 4.19 1.05 -25.02
CA LEU A 225 3.01 1.69 -24.45
C LEU A 225 3.21 3.22 -24.34
N ALA A 226 4.31 3.66 -23.73
CA ALA A 226 4.62 5.09 -23.59
C ALA A 226 4.72 5.80 -24.94
N THR A 227 5.38 5.17 -25.93
CA THR A 227 5.49 5.74 -27.28
C THR A 227 4.13 5.86 -27.96
N THR A 228 3.29 4.82 -27.83
CA THR A 228 1.93 4.80 -28.39
C THR A 228 1.07 5.89 -27.76
N LEU A 229 1.08 6.01 -26.43
CA LEU A 229 0.32 7.03 -25.71
C LEU A 229 0.77 8.45 -26.06
N ARG A 230 2.08 8.71 -26.18
CA ARG A 230 2.60 10.01 -26.65
C ARG A 230 2.09 10.36 -28.06
N SER A 231 2.08 9.38 -28.97
CA SER A 231 1.58 9.58 -30.35
C SER A 231 0.09 9.91 -30.38
N ILE A 232 -0.72 9.23 -29.56
CA ILE A 232 -2.16 9.52 -29.42
C ILE A 232 -2.36 10.93 -28.89
N LYS A 233 -1.61 11.31 -27.85
CA LYS A 233 -1.71 12.63 -27.23
C LYS A 233 -1.53 13.77 -28.23
N VAL A 234 -0.51 13.69 -29.09
CA VAL A 234 -0.22 14.69 -30.13
C VAL A 234 -1.31 14.79 -31.20
N LYS A 235 -2.10 13.73 -31.40
CA LYS A 235 -3.17 13.69 -32.42
C LYS A 235 -4.52 14.15 -31.91
N VAL A 236 -4.74 14.08 -30.60
CA VAL A 236 -6.06 14.32 -29.97
C VAL A 236 -6.11 15.65 -29.23
N LEU A 237 -4.96 16.17 -28.78
CA LEU A 237 -4.80 17.49 -28.16
C LEU A 237 -4.05 18.43 -29.10
#